data_AF-A0A2H6EE06-F1
#
_entry.id   AF-A0A2H6EE06-F1
#
_cell.length_a   1.000
_cell.length_b   1.000
_cell.length_c   1.000
_cell.angle_alpha   90.00
_cell.angle_beta   90.00
_cell.angle_gamma   90.00
#
_symmetry.space_group_name_H-M   'P 1'
#
loop_
_entity.id
_entity.type
_entity.pdbx_description
1 polymer ?
#
loop_
_entity_poly.entity_id
_entity_poly.type
_entity_poly.pdbx_seq_one_letter_code
_entity_poly.pdbx_strand_id
1 'polypeptide(L)'
;MLILLRKLKRNLSDYGLWITIAKFLQYIIKWIYERHTCIIFFIELDNFRYRSLQNNNFTYKFINKNDNEIIKQIESREEWLRNKLSYKLNKDSICLAALFDNKLAGFLLANLNEFSIPVLHFKRSLRLYECFADQITVEKIYRGTALTSSLRTKMFAELRKIGIKKLYGGHLSRV
;
A
#
# COMPACT_ATOMS: atom_id res chain seq x y z
N MET A 1 -8.35 9.48 -20.23
CA MET A 1 -8.02 10.74 -20.93
C MET A 1 -7.57 11.87 -19.99
N LEU A 2 -8.32 12.21 -18.94
CA LEU A 2 -7.99 13.27 -17.95
C LEU A 2 -6.66 13.08 -17.18
N ILE A 3 -6.25 11.85 -16.90
CA ILE A 3 -5.01 11.55 -16.14
C ILE A 3 -3.76 11.82 -16.97
N LEU A 4 -3.81 11.52 -18.28
CA LEU A 4 -2.67 11.69 -19.18
C LEU A 4 -2.34 13.16 -19.39
N LEU A 5 -3.37 13.99 -19.60
CA LEU A 5 -3.25 15.44 -19.75
C LEU A 5 -2.69 16.10 -18.47
N ARG A 6 -3.08 15.61 -17.29
CA ARG A 6 -2.51 16.10 -16.02
C ARG A 6 -1.04 15.71 -15.84
N LYS A 7 -0.66 14.47 -16.21
CA LYS A 7 0.75 14.04 -16.21
C LYS A 7 1.60 14.85 -17.19
N LEU A 8 1.06 15.13 -18.38
CA LEU A 8 1.69 15.99 -19.38
C LEU A 8 1.87 17.42 -18.86
N LYS A 9 0.81 18.05 -18.35
CA LYS A 9 0.87 19.41 -17.79
C LYS A 9 1.89 19.53 -16.66
N ARG A 10 1.95 18.54 -15.75
CA ARG A 10 2.94 18.50 -14.67
C ARG A 10 4.36 18.36 -15.21
N ASN A 11 4.60 17.40 -16.11
CA ASN A 11 5.94 17.19 -16.66
C ASN A 11 6.43 18.41 -17.47
N LEU A 12 5.54 19.08 -18.21
CA LEU A 12 5.85 20.29 -18.96
C LEU A 12 6.24 21.45 -18.03
N SER A 13 5.51 21.60 -16.93
CA SER A 13 5.76 22.62 -15.91
C SER A 13 7.07 22.37 -15.15
N ASP A 14 7.39 21.11 -14.85
CA ASP A 14 8.52 20.77 -13.98
C ASP A 14 9.86 20.66 -14.73
N TYR A 15 9.84 20.29 -16.02
CA TYR A 15 11.06 19.93 -16.77
C TYR A 15 11.14 20.53 -18.19
N GLY A 16 10.13 21.25 -18.66
CA GLY A 16 10.09 21.80 -20.02
C GLY A 16 9.76 20.78 -21.11
N LEU A 17 9.64 21.28 -22.34
CA LEU A 17 9.12 20.55 -23.51
C LEU A 17 10.01 19.35 -23.90
N TRP A 18 11.32 19.54 -23.95
CA TRP A 18 12.28 18.51 -24.39
C TRP A 18 12.34 17.31 -23.45
N ILE A 19 12.38 17.54 -22.13
CA ILE A 19 12.41 16.45 -21.14
C ILE A 19 11.05 15.73 -21.08
N THR A 20 9.96 16.46 -21.33
CA THR A 20 8.62 15.85 -21.41
C THR A 20 8.50 14.91 -22.61
N ILE A 21 9.02 15.31 -23.78
CA ILE A 21 9.08 14.47 -24.98
C ILE A 21 9.97 13.25 -24.74
N ALA A 22 11.15 13.43 -24.14
CA ALA A 22 12.05 12.32 -23.80
C ALA A 22 11.41 11.32 -22.82
N LYS A 23 10.68 11.79 -21.79
CA LYS A 23 9.93 10.92 -20.88
C LYS A 23 8.76 10.20 -21.57
N PHE A 24 8.14 10.84 -22.55
CA PHE A 24 7.07 10.24 -23.35
C PHE A 24 7.61 9.13 -24.25
N LEU A 25 8.73 9.37 -24.94
CA LEU A 25 9.46 8.37 -25.72
C LEU A 25 9.95 7.22 -24.84
N GLN A 26 10.50 7.52 -23.66
CA GLN A 26 10.86 6.49 -22.67
C GLN A 26 9.64 5.64 -22.31
N TYR A 27 8.46 6.23 -22.11
CA TYR A 27 7.24 5.51 -21.78
C TYR A 27 6.81 4.53 -22.91
N ILE A 28 7.01 4.92 -24.17
CA ILE A 28 6.72 4.06 -25.34
C ILE A 28 7.72 2.91 -25.42
N ILE A 29 9.02 3.19 -25.27
CA ILE A 29 10.08 2.18 -25.40
C ILE A 29 10.13 1.28 -24.15
N LYS A 30 9.62 1.75 -23.00
CA LYS A 30 9.55 1.06 -21.70
C LYS A 30 9.06 -0.38 -21.80
N TRP A 31 8.04 -0.59 -22.61
CA TRP A 31 7.41 -1.90 -22.79
C TRP A 31 8.33 -2.95 -23.42
N ILE A 32 9.38 -2.52 -24.14
CA ILE A 32 10.30 -3.42 -24.86
C ILE A 32 11.47 -3.87 -23.97
N TYR A 33 11.89 -3.08 -22.98
CA TYR A 33 13.09 -3.39 -22.17
C TYR A 33 12.84 -3.57 -20.68
N GLU A 34 11.71 -3.12 -20.12
CA GLU A 34 11.47 -3.29 -18.68
C GLU A 34 11.00 -4.71 -18.34
N ARG A 35 11.95 -5.51 -17.83
CA ARG A 35 11.63 -6.74 -17.10
C ARG A 35 11.33 -6.39 -15.65
N HIS A 36 10.06 -6.40 -15.29
CA HIS A 36 9.67 -6.33 -13.88
C HIS A 36 9.76 -7.70 -13.24
N THR A 37 10.63 -7.83 -12.23
CA THR A 37 10.69 -9.01 -11.37
C THR A 37 10.06 -8.65 -10.03
N CYS A 38 9.11 -9.45 -9.55
CA CYS A 38 8.56 -9.30 -8.20
C CYS A 38 8.96 -10.48 -7.34
N ILE A 39 9.51 -10.19 -6.16
CA ILE A 39 9.75 -11.19 -5.13
C ILE A 39 8.48 -11.23 -4.28
N ILE A 40 7.81 -12.37 -4.31
CA ILE A 40 6.70 -12.67 -3.40
C ILE A 40 7.25 -13.48 -2.25
N PHE A 41 7.06 -12.98 -1.04
CA PHE A 41 7.41 -13.69 0.19
C PHE A 41 6.15 -13.95 1.01
N PHE A 42 6.21 -14.91 1.92
CA PHE A 42 5.15 -15.15 2.89
C PHE A 42 5.70 -15.27 4.31
N ILE A 43 4.86 -14.95 5.27
CA ILE A 43 5.11 -15.07 6.70
C ILE A 43 4.01 -15.97 7.27
N GLU A 44 4.39 -16.99 8.01
CA GLU A 44 3.46 -17.77 8.84
C GLU A 44 3.18 -17.01 10.14
N LEU A 45 1.95 -16.58 10.32
CA LEU A 45 1.56 -15.72 11.44
C LEU A 45 1.59 -16.48 12.78
N ASP A 46 1.31 -17.78 12.78
CA ASP A 46 1.29 -18.62 13.99
C ASP A 46 2.69 -18.75 14.63
N ASN A 47 3.73 -18.78 13.80
CA ASN A 47 5.12 -18.94 14.23
C ASN A 47 5.84 -17.60 14.46
N PHE A 48 5.21 -16.48 14.11
CA PHE A 48 5.85 -15.16 14.20
C PHE A 48 5.84 -14.63 15.64
N ARG A 49 7.02 -14.56 16.25
CA ARG A 49 7.20 -13.98 17.60
C ARG A 49 7.37 -12.47 17.51
N TYR A 50 6.49 -11.73 18.18
CA TYR A 50 6.54 -10.27 18.22
C TYR A 50 7.51 -9.81 19.30
N ARG A 51 8.34 -8.82 18.99
CA ARG A 51 8.74 -7.84 19.99
C ARG A 51 7.74 -6.70 19.88
N SER A 52 6.90 -6.52 20.89
CA SER A 52 5.96 -5.39 20.90
C SER A 52 6.76 -4.09 21.00
N LEU A 53 6.98 -3.44 19.87
CA LEU A 53 7.41 -2.06 19.84
C LEU A 53 6.15 -1.23 20.04
N GLN A 54 5.83 -0.91 21.29
CA GLN A 54 4.80 0.08 21.59
C GLN A 54 5.40 1.45 21.33
N ASN A 55 4.92 2.11 20.28
CA ASN A 55 5.14 3.54 20.09
C ASN A 55 3.89 4.27 20.57
N ASN A 56 3.95 4.81 21.78
CA ASN A 56 2.80 5.47 22.42
C ASN A 56 2.48 6.84 21.83
N ASN A 57 3.31 7.34 20.91
CA ASN A 57 3.09 8.64 20.26
C ASN A 57 1.98 8.59 19.20
N PHE A 58 1.50 7.39 18.82
CA PHE A 58 0.50 7.23 17.76
C PHE A 58 -0.75 6.53 18.27
N THR A 59 -1.90 7.04 17.83
CA THR A 59 -3.19 6.37 17.96
C THR A 59 -3.39 5.42 16.79
N TYR A 60 -3.67 4.16 17.06
CA TYR A 60 -3.88 3.15 16.02
C TYR A 60 -5.35 2.82 15.89
N LYS A 61 -5.88 2.89 14.66
CA LYS A 61 -7.30 2.66 14.37
C LYS A 61 -7.47 1.79 13.14
N PHE A 62 -8.23 0.70 13.27
CA PHE A 62 -8.72 -0.04 12.12
C PHE A 62 -9.82 0.78 11.44
N ILE A 63 -9.62 1.06 10.15
CA ILE A 63 -10.46 1.95 9.37
C ILE A 63 -11.60 1.13 8.76
N ASN A 64 -12.82 1.63 8.94
CA ASN A 64 -14.01 1.11 8.28
C ASN A 64 -14.48 2.07 7.17
N LYS A 65 -15.50 1.66 6.40
CA LYS A 65 -16.03 2.43 5.26
C LYS A 65 -16.59 3.82 5.62
N ASN A 66 -16.94 4.05 6.88
CA ASN A 66 -17.55 5.28 7.37
C ASN A 66 -16.50 6.31 7.86
N ASP A 67 -15.23 5.92 7.96
CA ASP A 67 -14.13 6.79 8.40
C ASP A 67 -13.66 7.73 7.27
N ASN A 68 -14.60 8.53 6.76
CA ASN A 68 -14.45 9.33 5.54
C ASN A 68 -13.24 10.27 5.56
N GLU A 69 -12.93 10.88 6.70
CA GLU A 69 -11.79 11.80 6.82
C GLU A 69 -10.45 11.07 6.67
N ILE A 70 -10.30 9.92 7.33
CA ILE A 70 -9.06 9.12 7.26
C ILE A 70 -8.93 8.50 5.87
N ILE A 71 -10.04 8.03 5.28
CA ILE A 71 -10.07 7.53 3.91
C ILE A 71 -9.57 8.59 2.93
N LYS A 72 -10.08 9.83 3.02
CA LYS A 72 -9.60 10.95 2.19
C LYS A 72 -8.10 11.20 2.38
N GLN A 73 -7.60 11.14 3.62
CA GLN A 73 -6.17 11.29 3.89
C GLN A 73 -5.35 10.16 3.24
N ILE A 74 -5.78 8.91 3.32
CA ILE A 74 -5.08 7.77 2.70
C ILE A 74 -5.07 7.92 1.17
N GLU A 75 -6.23 8.19 0.58
CA GLU A 75 -6.39 8.32 -0.88
C GLU A 75 -5.64 9.54 -1.46
N SER A 76 -5.45 10.60 -0.67
CA SER A 76 -4.63 11.74 -1.08
C SER A 76 -3.13 11.40 -1.13
N ARG A 77 -2.68 10.38 -0.37
CA ARG A 77 -1.27 9.96 -0.31
C ARG A 77 -0.94 8.89 -1.34
N GLU A 78 -1.86 7.97 -1.61
CA GLU A 78 -1.69 6.90 -2.59
C GLU A 78 -2.67 7.08 -3.75
N GLU A 79 -2.18 7.64 -4.86
CA GLU A 79 -2.99 7.96 -6.05
C GLU A 79 -3.79 6.74 -6.57
N TRP A 80 -3.21 5.54 -6.48
CA TRP A 80 -3.84 4.33 -6.98
C TRP A 80 -5.03 3.84 -6.13
N LEU A 81 -5.12 4.28 -4.86
CA LEU A 81 -6.23 4.02 -3.94
C LEU A 81 -7.39 5.01 -4.08
N ARG A 82 -7.22 6.11 -4.82
CA ARG A 82 -8.24 7.16 -4.96
C ARG A 82 -9.59 6.63 -5.41
N ASN A 83 -10.63 6.95 -4.66
CA ASN A 83 -12.02 6.49 -4.81
C ASN A 83 -12.19 4.96 -4.79
N LYS A 84 -11.23 4.21 -4.24
CA LYS A 84 -11.27 2.74 -4.20
C LYS A 84 -11.20 2.21 -2.78
N LEU A 85 -10.68 2.96 -1.81
CA LEU A 85 -10.42 2.41 -0.49
C LEU A 85 -11.72 1.97 0.21
N SER A 86 -12.78 2.78 0.15
CA SER A 86 -14.09 2.40 0.74
C SER A 86 -14.66 1.13 0.12
N TYR A 87 -14.49 0.93 -1.20
CA TYR A 87 -14.91 -0.29 -1.88
C TYR A 87 -14.08 -1.50 -1.42
N LYS A 88 -12.76 -1.35 -1.30
CA LYS A 88 -11.87 -2.40 -0.80
C LYS A 88 -12.25 -2.82 0.62
N LEU A 89 -12.46 -1.84 1.51
CA LEU A 89 -12.88 -2.07 2.91
C LEU A 89 -14.26 -2.73 3.03
N ASN A 90 -15.18 -2.50 2.09
CA ASN A 90 -16.48 -3.15 2.06
C ASN A 90 -16.44 -4.61 1.61
N LYS A 91 -15.42 -4.97 0.83
CA LYS A 91 -15.34 -6.28 0.20
C LYS A 91 -14.58 -7.23 1.12
N ASP A 92 -13.25 -7.19 1.06
CA ASP A 92 -12.39 -8.18 1.72
C ASP A 92 -11.02 -7.56 2.03
N SER A 93 -10.99 -6.32 2.53
CA SER A 93 -9.74 -5.65 2.90
C SER A 93 -9.82 -5.09 4.32
N ILE A 94 -8.68 -5.16 5.01
CA ILE A 94 -8.48 -4.56 6.32
C ILE A 94 -7.42 -3.47 6.22
N CYS A 95 -7.69 -2.30 6.81
CA CYS A 95 -6.74 -1.20 6.83
C CYS A 95 -6.53 -0.73 8.27
N LEU A 96 -5.27 -0.66 8.68
CA LEU A 96 -4.86 -0.09 9.95
C LEU A 96 -4.20 1.26 9.69
N ALA A 97 -4.74 2.33 10.27
CA ALA A 97 -4.10 3.64 10.28
C ALA A 97 -3.39 3.88 11.61
N ALA A 98 -2.26 4.59 11.54
CA ALA A 98 -1.64 5.24 12.68
C ALA A 98 -1.83 6.75 12.54
N LEU A 99 -2.24 7.40 13.61
CA LEU A 99 -2.58 8.81 13.67
C LEU A 99 -1.69 9.52 14.69
N PHE A 100 -1.23 10.72 14.35
CA PHE A 100 -0.57 11.67 15.24
C PHE A 100 -1.39 12.95 15.22
N ASP A 101 -1.95 13.37 16.37
CA ASP A 101 -2.86 14.53 16.46
C ASP A 101 -3.99 14.51 15.40
N ASN A 102 -4.69 13.38 15.26
CA ASN A 102 -5.74 13.13 14.26
C ASN A 102 -5.31 13.20 12.78
N LYS A 103 -4.01 13.38 12.50
CA LYS A 103 -3.44 13.33 11.15
C LYS A 103 -2.86 11.96 10.88
N LEU A 104 -3.05 11.47 9.66
CA LEU A 104 -2.50 10.20 9.21
C LEU A 104 -0.97 10.24 9.28
N ALA A 105 -0.34 9.39 10.08
CA ALA A 105 1.11 9.24 10.13
C ALA A 105 1.59 8.08 9.25
N GLY A 106 0.75 7.05 9.12
CA GLY A 106 0.98 5.92 8.23
C GLY A 106 -0.19 4.96 8.23
N PHE A 107 -0.19 4.01 7.31
CA PHE A 107 -1.20 2.96 7.26
C PHE A 107 -0.65 1.66 6.69
N LEU A 108 -1.37 0.58 6.93
CA LEU A 108 -1.15 -0.74 6.36
C LEU A 108 -2.49 -1.27 5.83
N LEU A 109 -2.55 -1.54 4.52
CA LEU A 109 -3.69 -2.14 3.84
C LEU A 109 -3.37 -3.60 3.50
N ALA A 110 -4.29 -4.50 3.82
CA ALA A 110 -4.17 -5.92 3.48
C ALA A 110 -5.48 -6.45 2.88
N ASN A 111 -5.37 -7.35 1.90
CA ASN A 111 -6.50 -8.00 1.22
C ASN A 111 -6.63 -9.45 1.69
N LEU A 112 -7.86 -9.93 1.88
CA LEU A 112 -8.18 -11.26 2.42
C LEU A 112 -8.63 -12.25 1.33
N ASN A 113 -9.14 -11.77 0.20
CA ASN A 113 -9.73 -12.63 -0.84
C ASN A 113 -8.92 -12.63 -2.14
N GLU A 114 -8.41 -11.49 -2.58
CA GLU A 114 -7.69 -11.38 -3.85
C GLU A 114 -6.58 -10.35 -3.74
N PHE A 115 -5.47 -10.60 -4.42
CA PHE A 115 -4.45 -9.59 -4.63
C PHE A 115 -4.13 -9.43 -6.11
N SER A 116 -3.68 -8.23 -6.45
CA SER A 116 -3.16 -7.90 -7.76
C SER A 116 -1.81 -7.20 -7.61
N ILE A 117 -0.87 -7.54 -8.50
CA ILE A 117 0.38 -6.82 -8.68
C ILE A 117 0.24 -6.07 -10.00
N PRO A 118 -0.17 -4.78 -9.99
CA PRO A 118 -0.55 -4.06 -11.21
C PRO A 118 0.57 -3.98 -12.24
N VAL A 119 1.82 -3.84 -11.78
CA VAL A 119 3.02 -3.74 -12.62
C VAL A 119 3.29 -5.03 -13.41
N LEU A 120 2.84 -6.18 -12.90
CA LEU A 120 2.97 -7.47 -13.57
C LEU A 120 1.71 -7.89 -14.31
N HIS A 121 0.66 -7.06 -14.30
CA HIS A 121 -0.69 -7.45 -14.73
C HIS A 121 -1.16 -8.78 -14.09
N PHE A 122 -0.65 -9.08 -12.89
CA PHE A 122 -0.90 -10.34 -12.20
C PHE A 122 -2.03 -10.16 -11.20
N LYS A 123 -2.92 -11.14 -11.13
CA LYS A 123 -4.04 -11.19 -10.20
C LYS A 123 -4.25 -12.63 -9.76
N ARG A 124 -4.48 -12.84 -8.46
CA ARG A 124 -4.66 -14.16 -7.87
C ARG A 124 -5.61 -14.10 -6.69
N SER A 125 -6.49 -15.10 -6.64
CA SER A 125 -7.31 -15.38 -5.46
C SER A 125 -6.47 -16.00 -4.35
N LEU A 126 -6.68 -15.51 -3.13
CA LEU A 126 -6.11 -16.03 -1.90
C LEU A 126 -6.95 -17.20 -1.41
N ARG A 127 -6.31 -18.20 -0.80
CA ARG A 127 -7.02 -19.32 -0.18
C ARG A 127 -7.61 -18.90 1.16
N LEU A 128 -8.48 -19.76 1.69
CA LEU A 128 -8.95 -19.65 3.07
C LEU A 128 -7.73 -19.58 4.01
N TYR A 129 -7.74 -18.62 4.93
CA TYR A 129 -6.65 -18.31 5.89
C TYR A 129 -5.39 -17.64 5.29
N GLU A 130 -5.45 -17.14 4.06
CA GLU A 130 -4.38 -16.36 3.43
C GLU A 130 -4.73 -14.87 3.36
N CYS A 131 -3.71 -14.01 3.42
CA CYS A 131 -3.85 -12.57 3.29
C CYS A 131 -2.67 -12.01 2.48
N PHE A 132 -2.87 -10.90 1.77
CA PHE A 132 -1.79 -10.18 1.07
C PHE A 132 -1.66 -8.76 1.62
N ALA A 133 -0.45 -8.40 2.07
CA ALA A 133 -0.10 -7.04 2.45
C ALA A 133 0.06 -6.18 1.19
N ASP A 134 -0.98 -5.43 0.85
CA ASP A 134 -1.09 -4.67 -0.38
C ASP A 134 -0.22 -3.40 -0.34
N GLN A 135 -0.26 -2.68 0.79
CA GLN A 135 0.45 -1.42 0.93
C GLN A 135 0.81 -1.16 2.37
N ILE A 136 2.00 -0.59 2.57
CA ILE A 136 2.38 0.05 3.82
C ILE A 136 3.05 1.38 3.50
N THR A 137 2.45 2.46 3.97
CA THR A 137 2.96 3.82 3.75
C THR A 137 3.15 4.50 5.08
N VAL A 138 4.33 5.09 5.28
CA VAL A 138 4.66 5.92 6.44
C VAL A 138 5.15 7.27 5.93
N GLU A 139 4.65 8.35 6.53
CA GLU A 139 5.05 9.71 6.23
C GLU A 139 6.55 9.89 6.46
N LYS A 140 7.20 10.68 5.60
CA LYS A 140 8.66 10.83 5.63
C LYS A 140 9.17 11.30 6.99
N ILE A 141 8.44 12.21 7.64
CA ILE A 141 8.78 12.76 8.96
C ILE A 141 8.74 11.74 10.10
N TYR A 142 7.98 10.64 9.93
CA TYR A 142 7.87 9.57 10.93
C TYR A 142 8.71 8.34 10.58
N ARG A 143 9.58 8.41 9.56
CA ARG A 143 10.53 7.33 9.27
C ARG A 143 11.61 7.27 10.35
N GLY A 144 12.10 6.07 10.64
CA GLY A 144 13.04 5.84 11.75
C GLY A 144 12.38 5.71 13.14
N THR A 145 11.08 5.98 13.27
CA THR A 145 10.34 5.90 14.57
C THR A 145 9.80 4.49 14.90
N ALA A 146 10.21 3.46 14.16
CA ALA A 146 9.64 2.12 14.20
C ALA A 146 8.11 2.03 13.92
N LEU A 147 7.51 3.06 13.30
CA LEU A 147 6.07 3.08 12.99
C LEU A 147 5.63 1.91 12.09
N THR A 148 6.43 1.58 11.07
CA THR A 148 6.19 0.42 10.19
C THR A 148 6.12 -0.89 10.99
N SER A 149 7.05 -1.08 11.93
CA SER A 149 7.10 -2.29 12.78
C SER A 149 5.88 -2.35 13.70
N SER A 150 5.44 -1.20 14.22
CA SER A 150 4.25 -1.08 15.07
C SER A 150 2.96 -1.39 14.29
N LEU A 151 2.83 -0.86 13.06
CA LEU A 151 1.73 -1.16 12.13
C LEU A 151 1.67 -2.66 11.81
N ARG A 152 2.81 -3.26 11.43
CA ARG A 152 2.89 -4.71 11.15
C ARG A 152 2.49 -5.53 12.37
N THR A 153 3.02 -5.20 13.55
CA THR A 153 2.71 -5.91 14.80
C THR A 153 1.22 -5.94 15.10
N LYS A 154 0.57 -4.77 15.04
CA LYS A 154 -0.86 -4.63 15.31
C LYS A 154 -1.71 -5.29 14.22
N MET A 155 -1.36 -5.11 12.95
CA MET A 155 -2.07 -5.75 11.84
C MET A 155 -2.00 -7.27 11.94
N PHE A 156 -0.82 -7.84 12.17
CA PHE A 156 -0.68 -9.28 12.21
C PHE A 156 -1.40 -9.90 13.44
N ALA A 157 -1.43 -9.18 14.56
CA ALA A 157 -2.24 -9.58 15.70
C ALA A 157 -3.73 -9.67 15.32
N GLU A 158 -4.24 -8.70 14.57
CA GLU A 158 -5.63 -8.71 14.10
C GLU A 158 -5.90 -9.79 13.05
N LEU A 159 -5.01 -9.96 12.08
CA LEU A 159 -5.09 -11.01 11.07
C LEU A 159 -5.18 -12.41 11.71
N ARG A 160 -4.43 -12.66 12.79
CA ARG A 160 -4.52 -13.93 13.53
C ARG A 160 -5.87 -14.11 14.22
N LYS A 161 -6.43 -13.05 14.83
CA LYS A 161 -7.74 -13.13 15.49
C LYS A 161 -8.84 -13.54 14.52
N ILE A 162 -8.77 -13.08 13.27
CA ILE A 162 -9.72 -13.43 12.22
C ILE A 162 -9.35 -14.74 11.48
N GLY A 163 -8.36 -15.48 11.97
CA GLY A 163 -8.01 -16.82 11.49
C GLY A 163 -7.01 -16.87 10.34
N ILE A 164 -6.37 -15.77 9.95
CA ILE A 164 -5.33 -15.78 8.92
C ILE A 164 -4.06 -16.45 9.46
N LYS A 165 -3.52 -17.39 8.68
CA LYS A 165 -2.31 -18.14 8.98
C LYS A 165 -1.12 -17.69 8.15
N LYS A 166 -1.35 -17.24 6.91
CA LYS A 166 -0.28 -16.84 5.97
C LYS A 166 -0.49 -15.42 5.49
N LEU A 167 0.52 -14.58 5.68
CA LEU A 167 0.57 -13.24 5.12
C LEU A 167 1.61 -13.17 4.00
N TYR A 168 1.16 -12.94 2.78
CA TYR A 168 1.99 -12.68 1.62
C TYR A 168 2.35 -11.19 1.55
N GLY A 169 3.52 -10.90 0.98
CA GLY A 169 3.94 -9.55 0.61
C GLY A 169 4.74 -9.58 -0.68
N GLY A 170 4.76 -8.44 -1.38
CA GLY A 170 5.50 -8.28 -2.62
C GLY A 170 6.47 -7.11 -2.54
N HIS A 171 7.64 -7.26 -3.18
CA HIS A 171 8.52 -6.14 -3.47
C HIS A 171 9.00 -6.25 -4.92
N LEU A 172 9.04 -5.11 -5.63
CA LEU A 172 9.61 -5.04 -6.98
C LEU A 172 11.13 -5.12 -6.90
N SER A 173 11.70 -6.20 -7.41
CA SER A 173 13.14 -6.29 -7.60
C SER A 173 13.54 -5.38 -8.75
N ARG A 174 14.36 -4.38 -8.46
CA ARG A 174 15.07 -3.65 -9.51
C ARG A 174 16.21 -4.56 -9.97
N VAL A 175 16.08 -5.11 -11.16
CA VAL A 175 17.19 -5.71 -11.91
C VAL A 175 17.70 -4.62 -12.85
#